data_AF-A0A0J8S0G5-F1
#
_entry.id   AF-A0A0J8S0G5-F1
#
_cell.length_a   1.000
_cell.length_b   1.000
_cell.length_c   1.000
_cell.angle_alpha   90.00
_cell.angle_beta   90.00
_cell.angle_gamma   90.00
#
_symmetry.space_group_name_H-M   'P 1'
#
loop_
_entity.id
_entity.type
_entity.pdbx_description
1 polymer ?
#
loop_
_entity_poly.entity_id
_entity_poly.type
_entity_poly.pdbx_seq_one_letter_code
_entity_poly.pdbx_strand_id
1 'polypeptide(L)'
;MASAFEAEVALHAVIPEHVPKPIAWGTYKSQPHVHFYLCDFVEMSDRLPNPRKWAEAVARLHTRSAGKSPEGKFGFHVSTHLGHVPVDNSWRDSWESFWSQQMKSLLDYEESIKGQSDEFSELKVAFFRKVIPRLLRPLEAGGRKIKPCLIHSNLWPGNIKHKAEGRDLCIFDSCAYWGHNEGKDYIDSYAQYMPEFPSHPADEFDDRNALYAMKFHVLLSILYRNEPRYRQIYEEKAKDEVEIVESPTLLSVEPHVRGEEPRGHFVKHDLLEEERQHAAPPSGSSAESRAQEQKFRGKMNIPSAVLLALGVMGILIAYLLGVRVSLPE
;
A
#
# COMPACT_ATOMS: atom_id res chain seq x y z
N MET A 1 -13.28 7.37 10.82
CA MET A 1 -12.47 7.33 12.07
C MET A 1 -12.62 6.01 12.81
N ALA A 2 -13.84 5.50 13.05
CA ALA A 2 -14.05 4.20 13.69
C ALA A 2 -13.18 3.07 13.12
N SER A 3 -13.21 2.85 11.80
CA SER A 3 -12.44 1.79 11.16
C SER A 3 -10.91 1.95 11.30
N ALA A 4 -10.41 3.19 11.29
CA ALA A 4 -9.00 3.47 11.49
C ALA A 4 -8.60 3.13 12.93
N PHE A 5 -9.41 3.54 13.90
CA PHE A 5 -9.21 3.19 15.31
C PHE A 5 -9.17 1.66 15.51
N GLU A 6 -10.13 0.93 14.95
CA GLU A 6 -10.18 -0.55 15.06
C GLU A 6 -8.96 -1.23 14.41
N ALA A 7 -8.48 -0.70 13.28
CA ALA A 7 -7.27 -1.20 12.63
C ALA A 7 -6.03 -0.99 13.51
N GLU A 8 -5.84 0.23 14.04
CA GLU A 8 -4.72 0.55 14.92
C GLU A 8 -4.79 -0.24 16.24
N VAL A 9 -5.98 -0.49 16.79
CA VAL A 9 -6.18 -1.35 17.97
C VAL A 9 -5.69 -2.76 17.68
N ALA A 10 -6.09 -3.34 16.55
CA ALA A 10 -5.70 -4.68 16.17
C ALA A 10 -4.18 -4.81 15.99
N LEU A 11 -3.54 -3.84 15.32
CA LEU A 11 -2.09 -3.86 15.09
C LEU A 11 -1.32 -3.61 16.40
N HIS A 12 -1.73 -2.62 17.20
CA HIS A 12 -1.10 -2.32 18.49
C HIS A 12 -1.18 -3.49 19.47
N ALA A 13 -2.25 -4.30 19.42
CA ALA A 13 -2.34 -5.52 20.24
C ALA A 13 -1.30 -6.59 19.87
N VAL A 14 -0.75 -6.58 18.65
CA VAL A 14 0.21 -7.58 18.16
C VAL A 14 1.66 -7.08 18.23
N ILE A 15 1.88 -5.82 17.89
CA ILE A 15 3.20 -5.16 17.84
C ILE A 15 3.12 -3.78 18.51
N PRO A 16 2.83 -3.70 19.82
CA PRO A 16 2.72 -2.42 20.54
C PRO A 16 4.00 -1.60 20.47
N GLU A 17 5.16 -2.24 20.29
CA GLU A 17 6.44 -1.56 20.11
C GLU A 17 6.54 -0.76 18.80
N HIS A 18 5.68 -1.02 17.82
CA HIS A 18 5.74 -0.39 16.49
C HIS A 18 4.53 0.49 16.18
N VAL A 19 3.46 0.45 16.96
CA VAL A 19 2.19 1.13 16.60
C VAL A 19 1.82 2.10 17.73
N PRO A 20 1.55 3.38 17.47
CA PRO A 20 1.07 4.31 18.49
C PRO A 20 -0.19 3.76 19.16
N LYS A 21 -0.30 3.87 20.49
CA LYS A 21 -1.48 3.36 21.19
C LYS A 21 -2.72 4.16 20.77
N PRO A 22 -3.75 3.55 20.18
CA PRO A 22 -5.02 4.22 19.95
C PRO A 22 -5.71 4.52 21.29
N ILE A 23 -6.21 5.74 21.46
CA ILE A 23 -6.82 6.22 22.71
C ILE A 23 -8.32 6.39 22.55
N ALA A 24 -8.76 7.14 21.54
CA ALA A 24 -10.17 7.40 21.30
C ALA A 24 -10.43 7.88 19.87
N TRP A 25 -11.69 7.90 19.47
CA TRP A 25 -12.16 8.57 18.27
C TRP A 25 -13.56 9.12 18.51
N GLY A 26 -14.02 10.05 17.68
CA GLY A 26 -15.36 10.58 17.82
C GLY A 26 -15.73 11.65 16.81
N THR A 27 -16.90 12.25 17.03
CA THR A 27 -17.45 13.35 16.24
C THR A 27 -17.64 14.57 17.14
N TYR A 28 -17.32 15.75 16.64
CA TYR A 28 -17.51 17.00 17.39
C TYR A 28 -19.00 17.25 17.62
N LYS A 29 -19.39 17.56 18.86
CA LYS A 29 -20.79 17.89 19.21
C LYS A 29 -21.30 19.13 18.47
N SER A 30 -20.45 20.15 18.31
CA SER A 30 -20.80 21.40 17.62
C SER A 30 -20.69 21.31 16.10
N GLN A 31 -20.00 20.29 15.57
CA GLN A 31 -19.73 20.13 14.14
C GLN A 31 -19.87 18.66 13.75
N PRO A 32 -21.10 18.18 13.44
CA PRO A 32 -21.39 16.76 13.19
C PRO A 32 -20.62 16.11 12.04
N HIS A 33 -20.01 16.91 11.15
CA HIS A 33 -19.21 16.43 10.02
C HIS A 33 -17.70 16.44 10.30
N VAL A 34 -17.29 16.87 11.49
CA VAL A 34 -15.88 16.90 11.91
C VAL A 34 -15.64 15.75 12.86
N HIS A 35 -14.69 14.90 12.51
CA HIS A 35 -14.33 13.71 13.26
C HIS A 35 -12.89 13.80 13.74
N PHE A 36 -12.58 13.14 14.85
CA PHE A 36 -11.23 13.05 15.39
C PHE A 36 -10.83 11.61 15.69
N TYR A 37 -9.52 11.42 15.75
CA TYR A 37 -8.83 10.23 16.23
C TYR A 37 -7.71 10.69 17.16
N LEU A 38 -7.53 10.02 18.29
CA LEU A 38 -6.51 10.28 19.30
C LEU A 38 -5.68 9.02 19.51
N CYS A 39 -4.36 9.19 19.54
CA CYS A 39 -3.39 8.14 19.85
C CYS A 39 -2.18 8.73 20.58
N ASP A 40 -1.28 7.87 21.04
CA ASP A 40 0.01 8.30 21.59
C ASP A 40 0.78 9.16 20.58
N PHE A 41 1.37 10.25 21.07
CA PHE A 41 2.30 11.03 20.28
C PHE A 41 3.64 10.30 20.18
N VAL A 42 4.12 10.10 18.96
CA VAL A 42 5.43 9.49 18.68
C VAL A 42 6.24 10.47 17.86
N GLU A 43 7.38 10.91 18.40
CA GLU A 43 8.32 11.72 17.64
C GLU A 43 9.00 10.84 16.58
N MET A 44 9.01 11.29 15.33
CA MET A 44 9.45 10.53 14.17
C MET A 44 10.40 11.35 13.31
N SER A 45 11.29 10.66 12.59
CA SER A 45 12.14 11.29 11.57
C SER A 45 11.69 10.88 10.16
N ASP A 46 11.81 11.79 9.20
CA ASP A 46 11.47 11.55 7.79
C ASP A 46 12.50 10.71 7.03
N ARG A 47 13.55 10.23 7.71
CA ARG A 47 14.52 9.31 7.10
C ARG A 47 13.82 8.03 6.67
N LEU A 48 14.16 7.56 5.47
CA LEU A 48 13.65 6.29 4.98
C LEU A 48 14.06 5.15 5.94
N PRO A 49 13.12 4.23 6.26
CA PRO A 49 13.45 3.05 7.06
C PRO A 49 14.56 2.21 6.41
N ASN A 50 15.40 1.60 7.25
CA ASN A 50 16.35 0.60 6.76
C ASN A 50 15.56 -0.64 6.27
N PRO A 51 15.86 -1.17 5.07
CA PRO A 51 15.20 -2.35 4.50
C PRO A 51 15.04 -3.55 5.44
N ARG A 52 16.11 -3.88 6.18
CA ARG A 52 16.11 -5.02 7.11
C ARG A 52 15.17 -4.78 8.28
N LYS A 53 15.19 -3.57 8.86
CA LYS A 53 14.29 -3.20 9.97
C LYS A 53 12.83 -3.15 9.54
N TRP A 54 12.57 -2.67 8.32
CA TRP A 54 11.22 -2.72 7.76
C TRP A 54 10.73 -4.17 7.67
N ALA A 55 11.52 -5.03 7.00
CA ALA A 55 11.19 -6.42 6.82
C ALA A 55 10.98 -7.13 8.16
N GLU A 56 11.82 -6.85 9.15
CA GLU A 56 11.69 -7.39 10.51
C GLU A 56 10.37 -6.95 11.17
N ALA A 57 10.03 -5.66 11.13
CA ALA A 57 8.80 -5.15 11.75
C ALA A 57 7.54 -5.75 11.10
N VAL A 58 7.54 -5.88 9.77
CA VAL A 58 6.42 -6.48 9.02
C VAL A 58 6.33 -7.99 9.27
N ALA A 59 7.45 -8.72 9.20
CA ALA A 59 7.47 -10.13 9.51
C ALA A 59 7.04 -10.40 10.96
N ARG A 60 7.41 -9.54 11.90
CA ARG A 60 6.97 -9.61 13.30
C ARG A 60 5.46 -9.46 13.44
N LEU A 61 4.83 -8.52 12.72
CA LEU A 61 3.37 -8.39 12.68
C LEU A 61 2.73 -9.68 12.15
N HIS A 62 3.21 -10.19 11.02
CA HIS A 62 2.65 -11.38 10.37
C HIS A 62 2.84 -12.64 11.22
N THR A 63 4.06 -12.93 11.68
CA THR A 63 4.36 -14.10 12.54
C THR A 63 3.57 -14.09 13.84
N ARG A 64 3.52 -12.96 14.55
CA ARG A 64 2.82 -12.89 15.85
C ARG A 64 1.31 -12.95 15.74
N SER A 65 0.75 -12.58 14.59
CA SER A 65 -0.70 -12.61 14.36
C SER A 65 -1.17 -13.89 13.66
N ALA A 66 -0.30 -14.59 12.92
CA ALA A 66 -0.67 -15.75 12.12
C ALA A 66 -1.51 -16.78 12.88
N GLY A 67 -2.70 -17.09 12.36
CA GLY A 67 -3.64 -18.07 12.91
C GLY A 67 -4.45 -17.58 14.10
N LYS A 68 -4.37 -16.29 14.44
CA LYS A 68 -5.24 -15.65 15.44
C LYS A 68 -6.48 -14.99 14.82
N SER A 69 -6.66 -15.13 13.50
CA SER A 69 -7.88 -14.66 12.85
C SER A 69 -9.12 -15.38 13.41
N PRO A 70 -10.22 -14.65 13.66
CA PRO A 70 -11.49 -15.26 14.05
C PRO A 70 -11.90 -16.41 13.11
N GLU A 71 -12.13 -17.59 13.70
CA GLU A 71 -12.51 -18.82 12.98
C GLU A 71 -11.53 -19.24 11.87
N GLY A 72 -10.31 -18.68 11.83
CA GLY A 72 -9.36 -18.89 10.74
C GLY A 72 -9.80 -18.29 9.40
N LYS A 73 -10.73 -17.32 9.41
CA LYS A 73 -11.28 -16.68 8.21
C LYS A 73 -10.41 -15.52 7.71
N PHE A 74 -10.69 -15.06 6.50
CA PHE A 74 -10.13 -13.84 5.93
C PHE A 74 -11.14 -12.70 6.06
N GLY A 75 -10.68 -11.50 6.40
CA GLY A 75 -11.57 -10.36 6.61
C GLY A 75 -11.21 -9.48 7.79
N PHE A 76 -12.13 -8.58 8.12
CA PHE A 76 -12.05 -7.71 9.27
C PHE A 76 -13.47 -7.39 9.75
N HIS A 77 -13.64 -7.12 11.04
CA HIS A 77 -14.98 -6.88 11.63
C HIS A 77 -15.62 -5.57 11.19
N VAL A 78 -14.86 -4.68 10.55
CA VAL A 78 -15.33 -3.42 9.97
C VAL A 78 -14.72 -3.19 8.59
N SER A 79 -15.44 -2.48 7.72
CA SER A 79 -14.87 -1.98 6.46
C SER A 79 -13.77 -0.96 6.75
N THR A 80 -12.56 -1.20 6.26
CA THR A 80 -11.45 -0.22 6.32
C THR A 80 -11.48 0.70 5.10
N HIS A 81 -10.67 1.75 5.11
CA HIS A 81 -10.69 2.78 4.07
C HIS A 81 -9.30 3.03 3.53
N LEU A 82 -9.08 2.81 2.24
CA LEU A 82 -7.84 3.22 1.56
C LEU A 82 -8.01 4.66 1.07
N GLY A 83 -7.40 5.60 1.78
CA GLY A 83 -7.74 7.01 1.64
C GLY A 83 -9.20 7.24 2.03
N HIS A 84 -10.01 7.76 1.12
CA HIS A 84 -11.46 7.94 1.33
C HIS A 84 -12.31 6.78 0.81
N VAL A 85 -11.68 5.73 0.25
CA VAL A 85 -12.37 4.65 -0.46
C VAL A 85 -12.67 3.51 0.51
N PRO A 86 -13.95 3.21 0.80
CA PRO A 86 -14.31 2.06 1.64
C PRO A 86 -13.97 0.76 0.93
N VAL A 87 -13.45 -0.21 1.68
CA VAL A 87 -13.09 -1.54 1.19
C VAL A 87 -13.93 -2.60 1.91
N ASP A 88 -14.54 -3.51 1.15
CA ASP A 88 -15.38 -4.56 1.71
C ASP A 88 -14.54 -5.68 2.33
N ASN A 89 -14.39 -5.63 3.66
CA ASN A 89 -13.65 -6.62 4.43
C ASN A 89 -14.53 -7.70 5.08
N SER A 90 -15.78 -7.87 4.62
CA SER A 90 -16.67 -8.91 5.15
C SER A 90 -16.01 -10.29 5.11
N TRP A 91 -16.24 -11.09 6.15
CA TRP A 91 -15.56 -12.36 6.37
C TRP A 91 -15.80 -13.38 5.25
N ARG A 92 -14.73 -14.12 4.91
CA ARG A 92 -14.74 -15.18 3.89
C ARG A 92 -13.87 -16.36 4.30
N ASP A 93 -14.18 -17.53 3.76
CA ASP A 93 -13.52 -18.80 4.13
C ASP A 93 -12.25 -19.09 3.32
N SER A 94 -12.06 -18.44 2.16
CA SER A 94 -10.91 -18.64 1.28
C SER A 94 -10.26 -17.32 0.88
N TRP A 95 -8.96 -17.34 0.64
CA TRP A 95 -8.20 -16.18 0.21
C TRP A 95 -8.67 -15.68 -1.17
N GLU A 96 -8.92 -16.59 -2.12
CA GLU A 96 -9.46 -16.27 -3.45
C GLU A 96 -10.76 -15.48 -3.33
N SER A 97 -11.70 -15.95 -2.51
CA SER A 97 -13.02 -15.32 -2.39
C SER A 97 -12.98 -13.98 -1.65
N PHE A 98 -12.09 -13.82 -0.67
CA PHE A 98 -11.86 -12.57 0.04
C PHE A 98 -11.20 -11.51 -0.82
N TRP A 99 -10.10 -11.86 -1.49
CA TRP A 99 -9.39 -10.93 -2.35
C TRP A 99 -10.25 -10.48 -3.53
N SER A 100 -11.00 -11.41 -4.13
CA SER A 100 -11.98 -11.09 -5.18
C SER A 100 -13.05 -10.09 -4.70
N GLN A 101 -13.57 -10.26 -3.49
CA GLN A 101 -14.56 -9.35 -2.91
C GLN A 101 -14.01 -7.92 -2.77
N GLN A 102 -12.81 -7.77 -2.19
CA GLN A 102 -12.17 -6.45 -2.08
C GLN A 102 -11.94 -5.82 -3.45
N MET A 103 -11.38 -6.59 -4.39
CA MET A 103 -11.10 -6.10 -5.75
C MET A 103 -12.39 -5.66 -6.45
N LYS A 104 -13.48 -6.42 -6.27
CA LYS A 104 -14.79 -6.08 -6.84
C LYS A 104 -15.30 -4.77 -6.25
N SER A 105 -15.20 -4.58 -4.93
CA SER A 105 -15.65 -3.34 -4.28
C SER A 105 -14.92 -2.11 -4.82
N LEU A 106 -13.62 -2.22 -5.09
CA LEU A 106 -12.82 -1.13 -5.68
C LEU A 106 -13.20 -0.86 -7.13
N LEU A 107 -13.33 -1.90 -7.96
CA LEU A 107 -13.68 -1.74 -9.37
C LEU A 107 -15.10 -1.20 -9.57
N ASP A 108 -16.05 -1.63 -8.74
CA ASP A 108 -17.42 -1.09 -8.75
C ASP A 108 -17.42 0.39 -8.33
N TYR A 109 -16.64 0.76 -7.30
CA TYR A 109 -16.52 2.15 -6.86
C TYR A 109 -15.89 3.02 -7.96
N GLU A 110 -14.80 2.56 -8.56
CA GLU A 110 -14.12 3.24 -9.67
C GLU A 110 -15.06 3.49 -10.85
N GLU A 111 -15.80 2.46 -11.27
CA GLU A 111 -16.79 2.54 -12.33
C GLU A 111 -17.93 3.51 -11.99
N SER A 112 -18.36 3.54 -10.73
CA SER A 112 -19.43 4.44 -10.28
C SER A 112 -19.07 5.93 -10.37
N ILE A 113 -17.77 6.28 -10.26
CA ILE A 113 -17.32 7.68 -10.26
C ILE A 113 -16.73 8.14 -11.59
N LYS A 114 -16.19 7.22 -12.41
CA LYS A 114 -15.57 7.51 -13.70
C LYS A 114 -16.44 7.11 -14.90
N GLY A 115 -17.52 6.36 -14.66
CA GLY A 115 -18.43 5.87 -15.68
C GLY A 115 -17.95 4.56 -16.31
N GLN A 116 -18.90 3.90 -16.98
CA GLN A 116 -18.69 2.62 -17.66
C GLN A 116 -17.86 2.79 -18.94
N SER A 117 -17.11 1.74 -19.26
CA SER A 117 -16.41 1.56 -20.53
C SER A 117 -16.56 0.08 -20.91
N ASP A 118 -16.81 -0.21 -22.18
CA ASP A 118 -16.94 -1.59 -22.67
C ASP A 118 -15.65 -2.37 -22.40
N GLU A 119 -14.50 -1.76 -22.71
CA GLU A 119 -13.17 -2.33 -22.46
C GLU A 119 -12.94 -2.61 -20.97
N PHE A 120 -13.25 -1.65 -20.10
CA PHE A 120 -13.10 -1.82 -18.65
C PHE A 120 -13.99 -2.96 -18.12
N SER A 121 -15.23 -3.05 -18.63
CA SER A 121 -16.20 -4.07 -18.25
C SER A 121 -15.77 -5.46 -18.68
N GLU A 122 -15.29 -5.60 -19.92
CA GLU A 122 -14.77 -6.85 -20.46
C GLU A 122 -13.53 -7.32 -19.69
N LEU A 123 -12.58 -6.41 -19.42
CA LEU A 123 -11.38 -6.71 -18.64
C LEU A 123 -11.74 -7.12 -17.21
N LYS A 124 -12.66 -6.41 -16.56
CA LYS A 124 -13.18 -6.78 -15.24
C LYS A 124 -13.72 -8.20 -15.25
N VAL A 125 -14.55 -8.57 -16.22
CA VAL A 125 -15.09 -9.94 -16.36
C VAL A 125 -13.98 -10.97 -16.56
N ALA A 126 -13.02 -10.71 -17.47
CA ALA A 126 -11.92 -11.63 -17.74
C ALA A 126 -11.02 -11.82 -16.50
N PHE A 127 -10.70 -10.74 -15.81
CA PHE A 127 -9.87 -10.72 -14.60
C PHE A 127 -10.47 -11.58 -13.48
N PHE A 128 -11.77 -11.44 -13.20
CA PHE A 128 -12.48 -12.26 -12.20
C PHE A 128 -12.66 -13.72 -12.61
N ARG A 129 -12.82 -14.00 -13.91
CA ARG A 129 -13.08 -15.37 -14.39
C ARG A 129 -11.81 -16.19 -14.60
N LYS A 130 -10.70 -15.53 -14.92
CA LYS A 130 -9.47 -16.20 -15.39
C LYS A 130 -8.30 -15.92 -14.46
N VAL A 131 -7.92 -14.65 -14.30
CA VAL A 131 -6.68 -14.25 -13.60
C VAL A 131 -6.74 -14.62 -12.11
N ILE A 132 -7.75 -14.13 -11.38
CA ILE A 132 -7.83 -14.34 -9.93
C ILE A 132 -7.91 -15.84 -9.58
N PRO A 133 -8.81 -16.65 -10.20
CA PRO A 133 -8.84 -18.09 -9.97
C PRO A 133 -7.53 -18.79 -10.28
N ARG A 134 -6.85 -18.41 -11.39
CA ARG A 134 -5.61 -19.06 -11.82
C ARG A 134 -4.48 -18.87 -10.82
N LEU A 135 -4.36 -17.69 -10.23
CA LEU A 135 -3.23 -17.33 -9.36
C LEU A 135 -3.51 -17.56 -7.87
N LEU A 136 -4.75 -17.41 -7.41
CA LEU A 136 -5.06 -17.51 -5.97
C LEU A 136 -5.57 -18.89 -5.54
N ARG A 137 -6.31 -19.60 -6.40
CA ARG A 137 -6.81 -20.95 -6.06
C ARG A 137 -5.69 -21.95 -5.76
N PRO A 138 -4.54 -21.95 -6.48
CA PRO A 138 -3.45 -22.87 -6.16
C PRO A 138 -2.96 -22.76 -4.72
N LEU A 139 -3.01 -21.59 -4.09
CA LEU A 139 -2.55 -21.38 -2.71
C LEU A 139 -3.30 -22.26 -1.68
N GLU A 140 -4.54 -22.65 -1.99
CA GLU A 140 -5.41 -23.43 -1.10
C GLU A 140 -5.83 -24.78 -1.72
N ALA A 141 -5.20 -25.16 -2.85
CA ALA A 141 -5.44 -26.42 -3.53
C ALA A 141 -4.46 -27.53 -3.10
N GLY A 142 -4.85 -28.79 -3.26
CA GLY A 142 -3.95 -29.93 -3.00
C GLY A 142 -3.56 -30.08 -1.52
N GLY A 143 -4.45 -29.69 -0.60
CA GLY A 143 -4.22 -29.77 0.85
C GLY A 143 -3.44 -28.59 1.44
N ARG A 144 -2.97 -27.65 0.61
CA ARG A 144 -2.39 -26.38 1.06
C ARG A 144 -3.46 -25.51 1.73
N LYS A 145 -3.02 -24.67 2.66
CA LYS A 145 -3.86 -23.69 3.36
C LYS A 145 -3.07 -22.44 3.59
N ILE A 146 -3.66 -21.29 3.31
CA ILE A 146 -3.12 -20.02 3.80
C ILE A 146 -3.56 -19.83 5.24
N LYS A 147 -2.60 -19.52 6.12
CA LYS A 147 -2.85 -19.16 7.50
C LYS A 147 -3.04 -17.64 7.57
N PRO A 148 -4.26 -17.12 7.79
CA PRO A 148 -4.47 -15.67 7.81
C PRO A 148 -3.63 -15.03 8.92
N CYS A 149 -3.00 -13.92 8.59
CA CYS A 149 -2.29 -13.05 9.54
C CYS A 149 -2.78 -11.61 9.36
N LEU A 150 -2.50 -10.75 10.33
CA LEU A 150 -2.95 -9.36 10.31
C LEU A 150 -2.07 -8.56 9.35
N ILE A 151 -2.68 -7.96 8.32
CA ILE A 151 -2.02 -7.23 7.25
C ILE A 151 -2.25 -5.73 7.44
N HIS A 152 -1.21 -4.90 7.34
CA HIS A 152 -1.34 -3.43 7.41
C HIS A 152 -2.08 -2.84 6.18
N SER A 153 -1.83 -3.44 5.01
CA SER A 153 -2.42 -3.19 3.68
C SER A 153 -2.31 -1.78 3.08
N ASN A 154 -1.81 -0.80 3.82
CA ASN A 154 -1.50 0.55 3.35
C ASN A 154 -0.05 0.93 3.71
N LEU A 155 0.86 -0.04 3.60
CA LEU A 155 2.25 0.15 4.03
C LEU A 155 3.08 0.65 2.85
N TRP A 156 3.69 1.81 3.02
CA TRP A 156 4.59 2.48 2.08
C TRP A 156 5.46 3.45 2.90
N PRO A 157 6.56 4.01 2.36
CA PRO A 157 7.51 4.77 3.20
C PRO A 157 6.95 6.05 3.85
N GLY A 158 5.72 6.45 3.51
CA GLY A 158 4.96 7.47 4.23
C GLY A 158 4.36 6.99 5.55
N ASN A 159 4.03 5.70 5.68
CA ASN A 159 3.28 5.09 6.79
C ASN A 159 4.13 4.21 7.72
N ILE A 160 5.44 4.29 7.56
CA ILE A 160 6.40 3.67 8.47
C ILE A 160 7.66 4.53 8.53
N LYS A 161 8.00 4.96 9.75
CA LYS A 161 9.05 5.95 10.02
C LYS A 161 9.95 5.48 11.14
N HIS A 162 11.17 6.01 11.24
CA HIS A 162 11.97 5.81 12.45
C HIS A 162 11.39 6.63 13.58
N LYS A 163 11.29 6.03 14.78
CA LYS A 163 11.10 6.78 16.01
C LYS A 163 12.35 7.64 16.26
N ALA A 164 12.16 8.88 16.73
CA ALA A 164 13.26 9.76 17.09
C ALA A 164 14.02 9.21 18.30
N GLU A 165 13.29 8.64 19.26
CA GLU A 165 13.84 7.91 20.39
C GLU A 165 13.97 6.42 20.06
N GLY A 166 15.19 5.88 20.20
CA GLY A 166 15.46 4.45 20.05
C GLY A 166 15.81 4.00 18.63
N ARG A 167 15.65 2.70 18.37
CA ARG A 167 16.03 2.06 17.11
C ARG A 167 14.85 1.48 16.33
N ASP A 168 13.65 1.60 16.87
CA ASP A 168 12.45 0.95 16.33
C ASP A 168 11.72 1.84 15.32
N LEU A 169 10.95 1.19 14.46
CA LEU A 169 10.06 1.86 13.53
C LEU A 169 8.70 2.13 14.18
N CYS A 170 8.04 3.18 13.72
CA CYS A 170 6.64 3.50 13.97
C CYS A 170 5.86 3.19 12.69
N ILE A 171 4.81 2.39 12.77
CA ILE A 171 3.88 2.00 11.73
C ILE A 171 2.51 2.59 12.09
N PHE A 172 1.83 3.20 11.13
CA PHE A 172 0.57 3.92 11.34
C PHE A 172 -0.22 4.06 10.04
N ASP A 173 -1.47 4.51 10.16
CA ASP A 173 -2.42 4.68 9.05
C ASP A 173 -2.76 3.36 8.34
N SER A 174 -3.04 2.35 9.16
CA SER A 174 -3.37 1.01 8.71
C SER A 174 -4.78 0.90 8.12
N CYS A 175 -4.91 0.01 7.14
CA CYS A 175 -6.19 -0.41 6.56
C CYS A 175 -6.43 -1.89 6.83
N ALA A 176 -6.25 -2.28 8.09
CA ALA A 176 -6.05 -3.66 8.52
C ALA A 176 -7.09 -4.68 8.05
N TYR A 177 -6.63 -5.90 7.76
CA TYR A 177 -7.46 -7.09 7.62
C TYR A 177 -6.66 -8.36 7.88
N TRP A 178 -7.34 -9.47 8.14
CA TRP A 178 -6.75 -10.81 8.20
C TRP A 178 -6.61 -11.39 6.78
N GLY A 179 -5.38 -11.66 6.36
CA GLY A 179 -5.04 -11.92 4.96
C GLY A 179 -3.79 -12.76 4.74
N HIS A 180 -3.41 -12.89 3.47
CA HIS A 180 -2.18 -13.53 3.04
C HIS A 180 -0.97 -12.60 3.19
N ASN A 181 0.14 -13.14 3.68
CA ASN A 181 1.34 -12.42 4.10
C ASN A 181 2.32 -12.06 2.96
N GLU A 182 1.98 -12.36 1.72
CA GLU A 182 2.83 -12.09 0.56
C GLU A 182 2.85 -10.60 0.20
N GLY A 183 4.04 -10.11 -0.15
CA GLY A 183 4.30 -8.77 -0.63
C GLY A 183 5.72 -8.68 -1.18
N LYS A 184 5.96 -7.69 -2.05
CA LYS A 184 7.22 -7.53 -2.79
C LYS A 184 8.30 -6.75 -2.03
N ASP A 185 7.97 -6.22 -0.86
CA ASP A 185 8.81 -5.30 -0.12
C ASP A 185 9.94 -6.04 0.60
N TYR A 186 11.18 -5.77 0.21
CA TYR A 186 12.40 -6.29 0.88
C TYR A 186 12.41 -7.82 1.07
N ILE A 187 11.98 -8.55 0.03
CA ILE A 187 11.81 -10.01 -0.04
C ILE A 187 12.95 -10.78 0.65
N ASP A 188 14.21 -10.53 0.29
CA ASP A 188 15.36 -11.26 0.84
C ASP A 188 15.50 -11.09 2.36
N SER A 189 15.16 -9.90 2.86
CA SER A 189 15.17 -9.63 4.30
C SER A 189 13.94 -10.22 4.97
N TYR A 190 12.78 -10.17 4.33
CA TYR A 190 11.53 -10.71 4.87
C TYR A 190 11.56 -12.24 4.97
N ALA A 191 12.10 -12.93 3.96
CA ALA A 191 12.28 -14.37 3.92
C ALA A 191 13.15 -14.89 5.09
N GLN A 192 14.11 -14.10 5.58
CA GLN A 192 14.93 -14.47 6.75
C GLN A 192 14.10 -14.64 8.04
N TYR A 193 12.93 -13.99 8.12
CA TYR A 193 12.03 -14.05 9.27
C TYR A 193 10.80 -14.93 9.03
N MET A 194 10.57 -15.38 7.79
CA MET A 194 9.39 -16.12 7.36
C MET A 194 9.81 -17.41 6.63
N PRO A 195 10.05 -18.52 7.35
CA PRO A 195 10.58 -19.76 6.75
C PRO A 195 9.69 -20.38 5.66
N GLU A 196 8.38 -20.12 5.68
CA GLU A 196 7.40 -20.64 4.71
C GLU A 196 7.15 -19.68 3.53
N PHE A 197 7.99 -18.65 3.37
CA PHE A 197 7.86 -17.65 2.31
C PHE A 197 8.83 -17.92 1.13
N PRO A 198 8.39 -17.75 -0.12
CA PRO A 198 7.02 -17.44 -0.55
C PRO A 198 6.09 -18.65 -0.44
N SER A 199 4.78 -18.42 -0.47
CA SER A 199 3.79 -19.51 -0.39
C SER A 199 3.86 -20.37 -1.65
N HIS A 200 3.63 -21.68 -1.51
CA HIS A 200 3.61 -22.60 -2.65
C HIS A 200 2.32 -22.44 -3.49
N PRO A 201 2.40 -22.37 -4.83
CA PRO A 201 3.59 -22.61 -5.66
C PRO A 201 4.50 -21.37 -5.70
N ALA A 202 5.78 -21.56 -5.39
CA ALA A 202 6.73 -20.48 -5.14
C ALA A 202 7.15 -19.75 -6.43
N ASP A 203 7.14 -20.48 -7.55
CA ASP A 203 7.39 -20.01 -8.91
C ASP A 203 6.33 -19.02 -9.41
N GLU A 204 5.12 -19.02 -8.84
CA GLU A 204 4.06 -18.06 -9.18
C GLU A 204 4.03 -16.83 -8.24
N PHE A 205 5.04 -16.67 -7.37
CA PHE A 205 5.08 -15.57 -6.40
C PHE A 205 5.05 -14.19 -7.08
N ASP A 206 5.82 -14.00 -8.14
CA ASP A 206 5.89 -12.70 -8.83
C ASP A 206 4.56 -12.35 -9.52
N ASP A 207 3.90 -13.34 -10.13
CA ASP A 207 2.58 -13.16 -10.75
C ASP A 207 1.52 -12.81 -9.71
N ARG A 208 1.54 -13.46 -8.54
CA ARG A 208 0.66 -13.10 -7.43
C ARG A 208 0.90 -11.69 -6.91
N ASN A 209 2.15 -11.23 -6.88
CA ASN A 209 2.45 -9.85 -6.47
C ASN A 209 1.99 -8.83 -7.52
N ALA A 210 2.10 -9.16 -8.82
CA ALA A 210 1.53 -8.34 -9.88
C ALA A 210 0.01 -8.23 -9.74
N LEU A 211 -0.66 -9.37 -9.46
CA LEU A 211 -2.08 -9.41 -9.12
C LEU A 211 -2.41 -8.52 -7.90
N TYR A 212 -1.66 -8.64 -6.79
CA TYR A 212 -1.89 -7.81 -5.60
C TYR A 212 -1.70 -6.31 -5.87
N ALA A 213 -0.77 -5.94 -6.76
CA ALA A 213 -0.55 -4.55 -7.16
C ALA A 213 -1.75 -3.94 -7.89
N MET A 214 -2.58 -4.75 -8.57
CA MET A 214 -3.79 -4.27 -9.26
C MET A 214 -4.75 -3.52 -8.33
N LYS A 215 -4.80 -3.91 -7.05
CA LYS A 215 -5.57 -3.20 -6.02
C LYS A 215 -5.19 -1.71 -5.95
N PHE A 216 -3.88 -1.42 -6.02
CA PHE A 216 -3.36 -0.05 -5.95
C PHE A 216 -3.51 0.69 -7.27
N HIS A 217 -3.42 0.02 -8.42
CA HIS A 217 -3.72 0.65 -9.71
C HIS A 217 -5.17 1.14 -9.79
N VAL A 218 -6.14 0.34 -9.34
CA VAL A 218 -7.55 0.77 -9.24
C VAL A 218 -7.69 1.90 -8.23
N LEU A 219 -7.06 1.79 -7.06
CA LEU A 219 -7.10 2.84 -6.03
C LEU A 219 -6.59 4.18 -6.58
N LEU A 220 -5.48 4.18 -7.32
CA LEU A 220 -4.96 5.40 -7.95
C LEU A 220 -5.97 5.97 -8.96
N SER A 221 -6.62 5.12 -9.77
CA SER A 221 -7.69 5.59 -10.66
C SER A 221 -8.81 6.28 -9.88
N ILE A 222 -9.19 5.75 -8.71
CA ILE A 222 -10.21 6.34 -7.86
C ILE A 222 -9.77 7.68 -7.27
N LEU A 223 -8.59 7.72 -6.64
CA LEU A 223 -8.08 8.89 -5.93
C LEU A 223 -7.81 10.07 -6.89
N TYR A 224 -7.30 9.78 -8.08
CA TYR A 224 -7.00 10.75 -9.12
C TYR A 224 -8.09 10.74 -10.20
N ARG A 225 -9.32 10.99 -9.77
CA ARG A 225 -10.53 10.92 -10.63
C ARG A 225 -10.44 11.75 -11.92
N ASN A 226 -9.70 12.86 -11.91
CA ASN A 226 -9.57 13.78 -13.03
C ASN A 226 -8.36 13.46 -13.93
N GLU A 227 -7.62 12.39 -13.64
CA GLU A 227 -6.48 11.94 -14.43
C GLU A 227 -6.82 10.59 -15.09
N PRO A 228 -7.16 10.59 -16.40
CA PRO A 228 -7.54 9.38 -17.12
C PRO A 228 -6.42 8.33 -17.16
N ARG A 229 -5.15 8.78 -17.11
CA ARG A 229 -3.95 7.94 -17.17
C ARG A 229 -3.97 6.77 -16.18
N TYR A 230 -4.48 6.96 -14.97
CA TYR A 230 -4.48 5.88 -13.98
C TYR A 230 -5.47 4.75 -14.30
N ARG A 231 -6.59 5.06 -14.97
CA ARG A 231 -7.49 4.03 -15.50
C ARG A 231 -6.80 3.28 -16.64
N GLN A 232 -6.13 4.00 -17.54
CA GLN A 232 -5.38 3.41 -18.66
C GLN A 232 -4.27 2.46 -18.17
N ILE A 233 -3.52 2.85 -17.14
CA ILE A 233 -2.51 1.98 -16.52
C ILE A 233 -3.16 0.69 -15.97
N TYR A 234 -4.31 0.79 -15.30
CA TYR A 234 -5.03 -0.39 -14.84
C TYR A 234 -5.47 -1.28 -16.02
N GLU A 235 -6.04 -0.70 -17.08
CA GLU A 235 -6.52 -1.43 -18.25
C GLU A 235 -5.36 -2.14 -18.98
N GLU A 236 -4.23 -1.46 -19.18
CA GLU A 236 -3.00 -2.04 -19.73
C GLU A 236 -2.51 -3.22 -18.88
N LYS A 237 -2.40 -3.04 -17.56
CA LYS A 237 -1.96 -4.12 -16.67
C LYS A 237 -2.95 -5.28 -16.61
N ALA A 238 -4.24 -5.01 -16.60
CA ALA A 238 -5.27 -6.05 -16.60
C ALA A 238 -5.23 -6.89 -17.89
N LYS A 239 -4.91 -6.28 -19.04
CA LYS A 239 -4.68 -6.99 -20.31
C LYS A 239 -3.45 -7.90 -20.21
N ASP A 240 -2.33 -7.36 -19.74
CA ASP A 240 -1.07 -8.11 -19.57
C ASP A 240 -1.33 -9.38 -18.73
N GLU A 241 -2.02 -9.25 -17.60
CA GLU A 241 -2.34 -10.37 -16.71
C GLU A 241 -3.25 -11.42 -17.37
N VAL A 242 -4.24 -10.99 -18.17
CA VAL A 242 -5.13 -11.92 -18.91
C VAL A 242 -4.34 -12.68 -19.98
N GLU A 243 -3.47 -12.00 -20.72
CA GLU A 243 -2.65 -12.63 -21.76
C GLU A 243 -1.69 -13.68 -21.17
N ILE A 244 -1.04 -13.36 -20.04
CA ILE A 244 -0.13 -14.27 -19.34
C ILE A 244 -0.85 -15.57 -18.93
N VAL A 245 -2.05 -15.47 -18.34
CA VAL A 245 -2.78 -16.67 -17.88
C VAL A 245 -3.40 -17.47 -19.03
N GLU A 246 -3.60 -16.86 -20.19
CA GLU A 246 -4.16 -17.51 -21.38
C GLU A 246 -3.10 -18.14 -22.29
N SER A 247 -1.85 -17.68 -22.23
CA SER A 247 -0.76 -18.21 -23.04
C SER A 247 -0.29 -19.58 -22.52
N PRO A 248 -0.56 -20.69 -23.23
CA PRO A 248 -0.19 -22.03 -22.79
C PRO A 248 1.33 -22.25 -22.74
N THR A 249 2.08 -21.39 -23.45
CA THR A 249 3.53 -21.44 -23.59
C THR A 249 4.28 -20.63 -22.54
N LEU A 250 3.66 -19.70 -21.82
CA LEU A 250 4.36 -18.90 -20.79
C LEU A 250 4.35 -19.56 -19.40
N LEU A 251 3.43 -20.49 -19.15
CA LEU A 251 3.39 -21.30 -17.93
C LEU A 251 4.33 -22.52 -17.98
N SER A 252 4.91 -22.84 -19.15
CA SER A 252 5.80 -23.99 -19.37
C SER A 252 7.27 -23.59 -19.62
N VAL A 253 7.59 -22.31 -19.58
CA VAL A 253 8.96 -21.81 -19.70
C VAL A 253 9.45 -21.46 -18.31
N GLU A 254 10.70 -21.82 -18.01
CA GLU A 254 11.40 -21.41 -16.77
C GLU A 254 11.07 -19.97 -16.37
N PRO A 255 11.01 -19.66 -15.05
CA PRO A 255 10.46 -18.41 -14.53
C PRO A 255 10.90 -17.23 -15.39
N HIS A 256 9.91 -16.46 -15.86
CA HIS A 256 10.16 -15.25 -16.63
C HIS A 256 10.88 -14.26 -15.72
N VAL A 257 12.21 -14.35 -15.67
CA VAL A 257 13.06 -13.28 -15.19
C VAL A 257 12.77 -12.12 -16.13
N ARG A 258 11.91 -11.17 -15.70
CA ARG A 258 11.80 -9.88 -16.38
C ARG A 258 13.21 -9.35 -16.46
N GLY A 259 13.76 -9.31 -17.67
CA GLY A 259 15.13 -8.87 -17.91
C GLY A 259 15.32 -7.51 -17.23
N GLU A 260 16.47 -7.35 -16.55
CA GLU A 260 16.92 -6.02 -16.17
C GLU A 260 16.88 -5.15 -17.44
N GLU A 261 16.05 -4.11 -17.44
CA GLU A 261 16.03 -3.16 -18.55
C GLU A 261 17.45 -2.60 -18.75
N PRO A 262 17.87 -2.35 -20.01
CA PRO A 262 19.24 -1.91 -20.29
C PRO A 262 19.52 -0.60 -19.55
N ARG A 263 20.70 -0.51 -18.92
CA ARG A 263 21.22 0.72 -18.31
C ARG A 263 21.39 1.81 -19.37
N GLY A 264 20.33 2.56 -19.64
CA GLY A 264 20.38 3.81 -20.38
C GLY A 264 21.12 4.84 -19.53
N HIS A 265 22.29 5.29 -19.99
CA HIS A 265 22.96 6.48 -19.47
C HIS A 265 22.05 7.69 -19.68
N PHE A 266 21.39 8.15 -18.63
CA PHE A 266 20.85 9.52 -18.56
C PHE A 266 21.81 10.37 -17.73
N VAL A 267 22.39 11.37 -18.39
CA VAL A 267 23.35 12.31 -17.80
C VAL A 267 22.64 13.11 -16.71
N LYS A 268 23.11 12.91 -15.47
CA LYS A 268 22.51 13.38 -14.21
C LYS A 268 22.74 14.86 -13.89
N HIS A 269 23.33 15.64 -14.80
CA HIS A 269 23.98 16.89 -14.41
C HIS A 269 23.11 18.15 -14.50
N ASP A 270 22.09 18.19 -15.36
CA ASP A 270 21.38 19.45 -15.64
C ASP A 270 20.12 19.67 -14.77
N LEU A 271 19.51 18.61 -14.21
CA LEU A 271 18.29 18.74 -13.37
C LEU A 271 18.57 19.13 -11.91
N LEU A 272 19.81 18.97 -11.43
CA LEU A 272 20.19 19.25 -10.05
C LEU A 272 20.62 20.72 -9.82
N GLU A 273 20.94 21.46 -10.88
CA GLU A 273 21.35 22.88 -10.76
C GLU A 273 20.16 23.84 -10.68
N GLU A 274 19.03 23.54 -11.34
CA GLU A 274 17.82 24.38 -11.23
C GLU A 274 17.12 24.27 -9.87
N GLU A 275 17.12 23.09 -9.24
CA GLU A 275 16.53 22.89 -7.90
C GLU A 275 17.37 23.51 -6.77
N ARG A 276 18.71 23.56 -6.91
CA ARG A 276 19.58 24.17 -5.88
C ARG A 276 19.50 25.69 -5.85
N GLN A 277 19.21 26.36 -6.97
CA GLN A 277 19.11 27.83 -6.99
C GLN A 277 17.80 28.37 -6.41
N HIS A 278 16.76 27.53 -6.28
CA HIS A 278 15.44 27.96 -5.81
C HIS A 278 15.08 27.54 -4.37
N ALA A 279 15.97 26.83 -3.66
CA ALA A 279 15.64 26.20 -2.38
C ALA A 279 16.56 26.56 -1.18
N ALA A 280 17.18 27.74 -1.17
CA ALA A 280 17.91 28.23 0.00
C ALA A 280 17.16 29.39 0.70
N PRO A 281 16.51 29.19 1.86
CA PRO A 281 16.13 30.29 2.72
C PRO A 281 17.34 30.80 3.53
N PRO A 282 17.44 32.10 3.82
CA PRO A 282 18.59 32.66 4.50
C PRO A 282 18.63 32.24 5.98
N SER A 283 19.84 32.04 6.50
CA SER A 283 20.12 31.79 7.91
C SER A 283 19.64 32.95 8.78
N GLY A 284 18.52 32.77 9.47
CA GLY A 284 17.94 33.75 10.41
C GLY A 284 17.22 33.04 11.56
N SER A 285 17.24 33.65 12.75
CA SER A 285 16.77 33.04 14.00
C SER A 285 15.26 32.69 13.97
N SER A 286 14.87 31.73 14.79
CA SER A 286 13.52 31.09 14.84
C SER A 286 12.30 32.02 14.96
N ALA A 287 12.49 33.32 15.24
CA ALA A 287 11.42 34.31 15.25
C ALA A 287 11.14 34.90 13.85
N GLU A 288 12.15 35.00 12.99
CA GLU A 288 12.02 35.55 11.63
C GLU A 288 11.45 34.51 10.65
N SER A 289 11.73 33.22 10.85
CA SER A 289 11.15 32.14 10.04
C SER A 289 9.62 32.04 10.23
N ARG A 290 9.15 32.18 11.48
CA ARG A 290 7.72 32.19 11.81
C ARG A 290 6.97 33.38 11.20
N ALA A 291 7.62 34.55 11.14
CA ALA A 291 7.04 35.74 10.52
C ALA A 291 6.98 35.63 8.98
N GLN A 292 7.96 34.99 8.33
CA GLN A 292 7.95 34.72 6.89
C GLN A 292 6.92 33.66 6.50
N GLU A 293 6.76 32.60 7.31
CA GLU A 293 5.79 31.53 7.08
C GLU A 293 4.33 32.04 7.18
N GLN A 294 4.06 32.95 8.12
CA GLN A 294 2.77 33.61 8.25
C GLN A 294 2.46 34.57 7.08
N LYS A 295 3.50 35.18 6.50
CA LYS A 295 3.40 36.02 5.29
C LYS A 295 3.22 35.21 4.00
N PHE A 296 3.77 33.99 3.95
CA PHE A 296 3.59 33.05 2.83
C PHE A 296 2.19 32.40 2.82
N ARG A 297 1.66 32.05 3.99
CA ARG A 297 0.26 31.58 4.14
C ARG A 297 -0.78 32.62 3.71
N GLY A 298 -0.45 33.91 3.74
CA GLY A 298 -1.34 34.98 3.29
C GLY A 298 -1.48 35.12 1.77
N LYS A 299 -0.68 34.42 0.95
CA LYS A 299 -0.64 34.61 -0.51
C LYS A 299 -0.96 33.39 -1.38
N MET A 300 -1.15 32.20 -0.79
CA MET A 300 -1.62 31.03 -1.53
C MET A 300 -2.71 30.32 -0.76
N ASN A 301 -3.93 30.42 -1.29
CA ASN A 301 -5.10 29.74 -0.75
C ASN A 301 -5.12 28.29 -1.28
N ILE A 302 -4.11 27.49 -0.91
CA ILE A 302 -4.02 26.07 -1.26
C ILE A 302 -4.41 25.26 -0.02
N PRO A 303 -5.50 24.48 -0.04
CA PRO A 303 -5.93 23.67 1.10
C PRO A 303 -4.84 22.67 1.50
N SER A 304 -4.61 22.47 2.79
CA SER A 304 -3.59 21.58 3.35
C SER A 304 -3.68 20.11 2.85
N ALA A 305 -4.85 19.70 2.35
CA ALA A 305 -5.06 18.41 1.71
C ALA A 305 -4.28 18.22 0.39
N VAL A 306 -3.97 19.32 -0.33
CA VAL A 306 -3.23 19.29 -1.60
C VAL A 306 -1.74 19.08 -1.37
N LEU A 307 -1.17 19.60 -0.27
CA LEU A 307 0.23 19.36 0.11
C LEU A 307 0.47 17.91 0.56
N LEU A 308 -0.50 17.30 1.26
CA LEU A 308 -0.42 15.88 1.63
C LEU A 308 -0.48 14.97 0.39
N ALA A 309 -1.33 15.31 -0.59
CA ALA A 309 -1.45 14.55 -1.85
C ALA A 309 -0.19 14.61 -2.72
N LEU A 310 0.53 15.74 -2.73
CA LEU A 310 1.77 15.92 -3.52
C LEU A 310 2.98 15.23 -2.89
N GLY A 311 3.07 15.13 -1.55
CA GLY A 311 4.14 14.39 -0.86
C GLY A 311 3.99 12.86 -0.98
N VAL A 312 2.75 12.36 -0.98
CA VAL A 312 2.42 10.94 -1.22
C VAL A 312 2.80 10.50 -2.64
N MET A 313 2.66 11.42 -3.60
CA MET A 313 2.85 11.20 -5.04
C MET A 313 4.28 10.79 -5.44
N GLY A 314 5.32 11.45 -4.92
CA GLY A 314 6.70 11.17 -5.35
C GLY A 314 7.21 9.79 -4.93
N ILE A 315 6.82 9.35 -3.73
CA ILE A 315 7.31 8.11 -3.12
C ILE A 315 6.51 6.90 -3.60
N LEU A 316 5.18 7.01 -3.73
CA LEU A 316 4.34 5.91 -4.23
C LEU A 316 4.65 5.59 -5.71
N ILE A 317 4.92 6.63 -6.52
CA ILE A 317 5.26 6.48 -7.94
C ILE A 317 6.65 5.82 -8.09
N ALA A 318 7.66 6.27 -7.34
CA ALA A 318 8.99 5.64 -7.38
C ALA A 318 8.96 4.17 -6.93
N TYR A 319 8.12 3.85 -5.94
CA TYR A 319 7.93 2.50 -5.42
C TYR A 319 7.20 1.57 -6.41
N LEU A 320 6.11 2.06 -7.02
CA LEU A 320 5.29 1.28 -7.96
C LEU A 320 5.94 1.13 -9.35
N LEU A 321 6.85 2.03 -9.74
CA LEU A 321 7.59 1.95 -11.01
C LEU A 321 8.90 1.13 -10.93
N GLY A 322 9.21 0.49 -9.79
CA GLY A 322 10.40 -0.36 -9.66
C GLY A 322 11.73 0.40 -9.67
N VAL A 323 11.72 1.71 -9.42
CA VAL A 323 12.95 2.52 -9.35
C VAL A 323 13.70 2.18 -8.06
N ARG A 324 14.81 1.45 -8.17
CA ARG A 324 15.77 1.32 -7.05
C ARG A 324 16.39 2.68 -6.77
N VAL A 325 15.98 3.30 -5.68
CA VAL A 325 16.70 4.45 -5.10
C VAL A 325 18.01 3.93 -4.51
N SER A 326 19.11 4.01 -5.26
CA SER A 326 20.44 3.90 -4.65
C SER A 326 20.69 5.16 -3.83
N LEU A 327 20.75 4.99 -2.51
CA LEU A 327 21.29 6.03 -1.62
C LEU A 327 22.82 6.08 -1.81
N PRO A 328 23.43 7.27 -1.90
CA PRO A 328 24.87 7.40 -1.72
C PRO A 328 25.26 6.91 -0.32
N GLU A 329 26.43 6.28 -0.21
CA GLU A 329 27.02 5.77 1.04
C GLU A 329 27.08 6.79 2.17
#